data_AF-A0A399G5I2-F1
#
_entry.id   AF-A0A399G5I2-F1
#
_cell.length_a   1.000
_cell.length_b   1.000
_cell.length_c   1.000
_cell.angle_alpha   90.00
_cell.angle_beta   90.00
_cell.angle_gamma   90.00
#
_symmetry.space_group_name_H-M   'P 1'
#
loop_
_entity.id
_entity.type
_entity.pdbx_description
1 polymer ?
#
loop_
_entity_poly.entity_id
_entity_poly.type
_entity_poly.pdbx_seq_one_letter_code
_entity_poly.pdbx_strand_id
1 'polypeptide(L)'
;MPNHEHVAEFAGLPDGDFVTPEMERDWLWRMWRRAEYRGEPPPDPAGLDAARAAALADPGSVAWRLRVRLDHDREAFGRLFARFLDEVDTARVTALIVGCWGEGGDAALGAGARDLLVEHADRFPRLRALFFGEFVQEEAEISWILQTDVTPLLAAFPLLEEFAVRGGRDLEFPATRHTSLRRLVVQTGGLPREVTEGVLASDLPGLEHLELWFGVEDYGGDTTVDDLAPLLAGGLFPALRSLGLRNSEWGDELVRRLAEAPVLDRVRELDLSGHVLTDAGGEVLACAPAFRALKRLTVNHHYLGEEMRERIREALAGVDPELSEAEEPSVYGGEKHYYPEATE
;
A
#
# COMPACT_ATOMS: atom_id res chain seq x y z
N MET A 1 -6.47 6.09 -6.46
CA MET A 1 -7.28 6.16 -5.23
C MET A 1 -7.11 4.94 -4.33
N PRO A 2 -6.42 5.02 -3.18
CA PRO A 2 -5.91 3.85 -2.47
C PRO A 2 -6.79 2.66 -2.24
N ASN A 3 -7.95 2.97 -1.71
CA ASN A 3 -8.67 2.07 -0.82
C ASN A 3 -10.18 2.22 -0.92
N HIS A 4 -10.76 2.71 -2.01
CA HIS A 4 -12.23 2.59 -2.19
C HIS A 4 -12.67 1.17 -2.57
N GLU A 5 -11.72 0.35 -3.03
CA GLU A 5 -11.97 -1.03 -3.41
C GLU A 5 -10.89 -1.91 -2.83
N HIS A 6 -11.27 -3.15 -2.49
CA HIS A 6 -10.32 -4.17 -2.12
C HIS A 6 -9.41 -4.48 -3.30
N VAL A 7 -8.14 -4.79 -3.03
CA VAL A 7 -7.18 -5.17 -4.07
C VAL A 7 -7.65 -6.44 -4.81
N ALA A 8 -7.78 -6.41 -6.13
CA ALA A 8 -8.23 -7.59 -6.89
C ALA A 8 -7.11 -8.66 -7.06
N GLU A 9 -5.87 -8.26 -6.85
CA GLU A 9 -4.69 -9.11 -6.95
C GLU A 9 -3.68 -8.69 -5.88
N PHE A 10 -2.95 -9.65 -5.33
CA PHE A 10 -1.82 -9.39 -4.45
C PHE A 10 -0.72 -10.44 -4.68
N ALA A 11 0.53 -9.99 -4.82
CA ALA A 11 1.69 -10.82 -5.10
C ALA A 11 1.54 -11.76 -6.33
N GLY A 12 0.90 -11.28 -7.41
CA GLY A 12 0.70 -12.07 -8.63
C GLY A 12 -0.48 -13.05 -8.57
N LEU A 13 -1.28 -13.02 -7.49
CA LEU A 13 -2.38 -13.95 -7.26
C LEU A 13 -3.71 -13.20 -7.18
N PRO A 14 -4.78 -13.71 -7.81
CA PRO A 14 -6.11 -13.14 -7.64
C PRO A 14 -6.54 -13.26 -6.18
N ASP A 15 -7.39 -12.34 -5.73
CA ASP A 15 -7.88 -12.38 -4.37
C ASP A 15 -8.83 -13.57 -4.12
N GLY A 16 -8.73 -14.15 -2.92
CA GLY A 16 -9.57 -15.22 -2.43
C GLY A 16 -10.24 -14.81 -1.12
N ASP A 17 -11.39 -14.14 -1.21
CA ASP A 17 -12.13 -13.64 -0.06
C ASP A 17 -12.61 -14.80 0.84
N PHE A 18 -12.06 -14.92 2.06
CA PHE A 18 -12.56 -15.86 3.07
C PHE A 18 -13.62 -15.16 3.93
N VAL A 19 -14.84 -15.23 3.44
CA VAL A 19 -15.97 -14.47 3.97
C VAL A 19 -16.91 -15.35 4.81
N THR A 20 -17.66 -14.72 5.72
CA THR A 20 -18.77 -15.36 6.45
C THR A 20 -19.98 -15.54 5.53
N PRO A 21 -20.93 -16.44 5.82
CA PRO A 21 -22.14 -16.63 5.00
C PRO A 21 -22.98 -15.36 4.83
N GLU A 22 -22.88 -14.40 5.75
CA GLU A 22 -23.58 -13.13 5.65
C GLU A 22 -22.81 -12.11 4.81
N MET A 23 -21.48 -12.11 4.89
CA MET A 23 -20.62 -11.33 4.01
C MET A 23 -20.75 -11.82 2.57
N GLU A 24 -20.87 -13.13 2.34
CA GLU A 24 -21.17 -13.70 1.03
C GLU A 24 -22.48 -13.15 0.45
N ARG A 25 -23.56 -13.08 1.25
CA ARG A 25 -24.84 -12.54 0.80
C ARG A 25 -24.79 -11.05 0.45
N ASP A 26 -24.12 -10.24 1.27
CA ASP A 26 -23.97 -8.81 1.00
C ASP A 26 -23.01 -8.56 -0.17
N TRP A 27 -21.93 -9.32 -0.27
CA TRP A 27 -20.99 -9.24 -1.38
C TRP A 27 -21.68 -9.57 -2.70
N LEU A 28 -22.45 -10.66 -2.76
CA LEU A 28 -23.31 -10.99 -3.89
C LEU A 28 -24.26 -9.83 -4.21
N TRP A 29 -24.91 -9.25 -3.21
CA TRP A 29 -25.82 -8.11 -3.39
C TRP A 29 -25.10 -6.86 -3.95
N ARG A 30 -23.90 -6.54 -3.46
CA ARG A 30 -23.09 -5.42 -3.96
C ARG A 30 -22.63 -5.65 -5.40
N MET A 31 -22.15 -6.86 -5.72
CA MET A 31 -21.79 -7.19 -7.10
C MET A 31 -22.99 -7.11 -8.04
N TRP A 32 -24.16 -7.56 -7.61
CA TRP A 32 -25.41 -7.39 -8.35
C TRP A 32 -25.73 -5.91 -8.61
N ARG A 33 -25.69 -5.06 -7.58
CA ARG A 33 -25.90 -3.61 -7.73
C ARG A 33 -24.87 -2.96 -8.66
N ARG A 34 -23.61 -3.37 -8.58
CA ARG A 34 -22.54 -2.85 -9.44
C ARG A 34 -22.75 -3.26 -10.89
N ALA A 35 -23.11 -4.52 -11.14
CA ALA A 35 -23.45 -5.00 -12.48
C ALA A 35 -24.67 -4.26 -13.04
N GLU A 36 -25.70 -4.05 -12.23
CA GLU A 36 -26.89 -3.28 -12.61
C GLU A 36 -26.53 -1.82 -12.97
N TYR A 37 -25.69 -1.17 -12.18
CA TYR A 37 -25.22 0.19 -12.46
C TYR A 37 -24.38 0.27 -13.74
N ARG A 38 -23.56 -0.76 -14.03
CA ARG A 38 -22.68 -0.82 -15.21
C ARG A 38 -23.37 -1.38 -16.46
N GLY A 39 -24.63 -1.82 -16.36
CA GLY A 39 -25.33 -2.50 -17.47
C GLY A 39 -24.74 -3.88 -17.82
N GLU A 40 -24.03 -4.49 -16.88
CA GLU A 40 -23.41 -5.81 -17.01
C GLU A 40 -24.37 -6.90 -16.48
N PRO A 41 -24.26 -8.15 -16.96
CA PRO A 41 -25.02 -9.24 -16.38
C PRO A 41 -24.64 -9.42 -14.90
N PRO A 42 -25.62 -9.68 -14.01
CA PRO A 42 -25.32 -9.96 -12.62
C PRO A 42 -24.39 -11.18 -12.52
N PRO A 43 -23.52 -11.24 -11.50
CA PRO A 43 -22.61 -12.37 -11.33
C PRO A 43 -23.40 -13.68 -11.16
N ASP A 44 -22.87 -14.74 -11.75
CA ASP A 44 -23.40 -16.10 -11.60
C ASP A 44 -22.99 -16.67 -10.23
N PRO A 45 -23.93 -16.88 -9.29
CA PRO A 45 -23.60 -17.45 -7.98
C PRO A 45 -22.92 -18.82 -8.09
N ALA A 46 -23.26 -19.62 -9.10
CA ALA A 46 -22.63 -20.93 -9.30
C ALA A 46 -21.16 -20.81 -9.71
N GLY A 47 -20.81 -19.78 -10.50
CA GLY A 47 -19.42 -19.46 -10.84
C GLY A 47 -18.61 -19.03 -9.62
N LEU A 48 -19.24 -18.34 -8.67
CA LEU A 48 -18.61 -17.90 -7.43
C LEU A 48 -18.35 -19.06 -6.48
N ASP A 49 -19.33 -19.96 -6.31
CA ASP A 49 -19.14 -21.20 -5.56
C ASP A 49 -18.03 -22.07 -6.17
N ALA A 50 -17.96 -22.14 -7.50
CA ALA A 50 -16.90 -22.87 -8.20
C ALA A 50 -15.53 -22.24 -7.98
N ALA A 51 -15.41 -20.91 -8.00
CA ALA A 51 -14.17 -20.20 -7.71
C ALA A 51 -13.70 -20.45 -6.26
N ARG A 52 -14.63 -20.39 -5.28
CA ARG A 52 -14.34 -20.72 -3.88
C ARG A 52 -13.90 -22.18 -3.73
N ALA A 53 -14.60 -23.12 -4.36
CA ALA A 53 -14.25 -24.53 -4.32
C ALA A 53 -12.86 -24.80 -4.94
N ALA A 54 -12.53 -24.10 -6.03
CA ALA A 54 -11.20 -24.16 -6.64
C ALA A 54 -10.11 -23.62 -5.70
N ALA A 55 -10.35 -22.48 -5.05
CA ALA A 55 -9.42 -21.91 -4.06
C ALA A 55 -9.20 -22.86 -2.86
N LEU A 56 -10.27 -23.48 -2.34
CA LEU A 56 -10.16 -24.48 -1.27
C LEU A 56 -9.41 -25.74 -1.71
N ALA A 57 -9.55 -26.16 -2.97
CA ALA A 57 -8.83 -27.31 -3.53
C ALA A 57 -7.34 -27.01 -3.80
N ASP A 58 -6.99 -25.75 -4.07
CA ASP A 58 -5.60 -25.31 -4.22
C ASP A 58 -5.34 -23.98 -3.49
N PRO A 59 -5.12 -23.99 -2.16
CA PRO A 59 -4.99 -22.76 -1.37
C PRO A 59 -3.81 -21.87 -1.72
N GLY A 60 -2.84 -22.35 -2.51
CA GLY A 60 -1.72 -21.55 -2.99
C GLY A 60 -1.99 -20.78 -4.28
N SER A 61 -3.19 -20.93 -4.87
CA SER A 61 -3.59 -20.30 -6.14
C SER A 61 -4.21 -18.90 -5.99
N VAL A 62 -4.46 -18.46 -4.76
CA VAL A 62 -5.10 -17.17 -4.44
C VAL A 62 -4.37 -16.46 -3.31
N ALA A 63 -4.51 -15.15 -3.25
CA ALA A 63 -4.20 -14.35 -2.06
C ALA A 63 -5.41 -14.35 -1.12
N TRP A 64 -5.35 -15.14 -0.04
CA TRP A 64 -6.49 -15.28 0.86
C TRP A 64 -6.74 -13.98 1.64
N ARG A 65 -7.94 -13.41 1.54
CA ARG A 65 -8.33 -12.23 2.32
C ARG A 65 -9.16 -12.62 3.54
N LEU A 66 -8.71 -12.23 4.72
CA LEU A 66 -9.41 -12.37 5.99
C LEU A 66 -9.89 -10.98 6.45
N ARG A 67 -11.20 -10.79 6.58
CA ARG A 67 -11.78 -9.55 7.10
C ARG A 67 -13.13 -9.80 7.76
N VAL A 68 -13.45 -8.96 8.75
CA VAL A 68 -14.76 -8.92 9.41
C VAL A 68 -15.51 -7.65 9.01
N ARG A 69 -16.75 -7.50 9.48
CA ARG A 69 -17.55 -6.28 9.28
C ARG A 69 -17.65 -5.48 10.57
N LEU A 70 -17.98 -4.20 10.38
CA LEU A 70 -18.08 -3.20 11.45
C LEU A 70 -19.46 -3.10 12.11
N ASP A 71 -20.45 -3.89 11.68
CA ASP A 71 -21.78 -3.88 12.29
C ASP A 71 -21.84 -4.69 13.60
N HIS A 72 -22.55 -4.14 14.60
CA HIS A 72 -22.48 -4.50 16.02
C HIS A 72 -22.85 -5.95 16.43
N ASP A 73 -23.19 -6.85 15.50
CA ASP A 73 -23.68 -8.21 15.79
C ASP A 73 -22.81 -9.35 15.22
N ARG A 74 -21.52 -9.11 14.94
CA ARG A 74 -20.73 -10.02 14.07
C ARG A 74 -19.53 -10.74 14.69
N GLU A 75 -19.04 -11.70 13.92
CA GLU A 75 -17.89 -12.56 14.22
C GLU A 75 -16.63 -11.74 14.51
N ALA A 76 -16.00 -11.96 15.67
CA ALA A 76 -14.70 -11.37 15.98
C ALA A 76 -13.61 -11.97 15.07
N PHE A 77 -12.60 -11.17 14.71
CA PHE A 77 -11.51 -11.59 13.82
C PHE A 77 -10.85 -12.92 14.25
N GLY A 78 -10.66 -13.14 15.55
CA GLY A 78 -10.10 -14.41 16.05
C GLY A 78 -10.94 -15.65 15.73
N ARG A 79 -12.28 -15.53 15.68
CA ARG A 79 -13.16 -16.64 15.28
C ARG A 79 -13.06 -16.92 13.77
N LEU A 80 -13.02 -15.85 12.97
CA LEU A 80 -12.78 -15.95 11.53
C LEU A 80 -11.44 -16.65 11.25
N PHE A 81 -10.39 -16.23 11.96
CA PHE A 81 -9.05 -16.79 11.84
C PHE A 81 -9.01 -18.27 12.21
N ALA A 82 -9.62 -18.66 13.34
CA ALA A 82 -9.71 -20.06 13.74
C ALA A 82 -10.41 -20.92 12.67
N ARG A 83 -11.53 -20.43 12.11
CA ARG A 83 -12.24 -21.12 11.03
C ARG A 83 -11.36 -21.26 9.78
N PHE A 84 -10.62 -20.22 9.41
CA PHE A 84 -9.69 -20.29 8.29
C PHE A 84 -8.62 -21.37 8.49
N LEU A 85 -8.08 -21.51 9.71
CA LEU A 85 -7.11 -22.56 10.04
C LEU A 85 -7.68 -23.98 9.99
N ASP A 86 -8.99 -24.13 10.18
CA ASP A 86 -9.71 -25.41 10.13
C ASP A 86 -10.15 -25.79 8.71
N GLU A 87 -10.56 -24.82 7.90
CA GLU A 87 -11.15 -25.04 6.58
C GLU A 87 -10.12 -25.01 5.43
N VAL A 88 -8.99 -24.33 5.62
CA VAL A 88 -7.98 -24.13 4.56
C VAL A 88 -6.69 -24.85 4.92
N ASP A 89 -6.12 -25.57 3.94
CA ASP A 89 -4.77 -26.15 4.06
C ASP A 89 -3.72 -25.03 4.02
N THR A 90 -3.51 -24.40 5.19
CA THR A 90 -2.61 -23.27 5.41
C THR A 90 -1.15 -23.58 5.11
N ALA A 91 -0.78 -24.87 5.09
CA ALA A 91 0.56 -25.29 4.67
C ALA A 91 0.84 -24.99 3.19
N ARG A 92 -0.21 -24.75 2.38
CA ARG A 92 -0.12 -24.41 0.96
C ARG A 92 -0.30 -22.92 0.68
N VAL A 93 -0.77 -22.12 1.65
CA VAL A 93 -1.01 -20.69 1.47
C VAL A 93 0.31 -19.95 1.26
N THR A 94 0.35 -19.11 0.22
CA THR A 94 1.53 -18.34 -0.19
C THR A 94 1.33 -16.83 -0.05
N ALA A 95 0.09 -16.34 -0.10
CA ALA A 95 -0.24 -14.94 0.08
C ALA A 95 -1.46 -14.77 1.00
N LEU A 96 -1.39 -13.81 1.91
CA LEU A 96 -2.45 -13.48 2.86
C LEU A 96 -2.70 -11.97 2.87
N ILE A 97 -3.96 -11.58 2.89
CA ILE A 97 -4.43 -10.22 3.07
C ILE A 97 -5.24 -10.20 4.36
N VAL A 98 -4.82 -9.41 5.34
CA VAL A 98 -5.60 -9.10 6.53
C VAL A 98 -6.26 -7.75 6.28
N GLY A 99 -7.56 -7.78 6.01
CA GLY A 99 -8.39 -6.58 5.88
C GLY A 99 -8.95 -6.14 7.22
N CYS A 100 -10.16 -5.59 7.20
CA CYS A 100 -10.84 -5.11 8.40
C CYS A 100 -10.87 -6.13 9.55
N TRP A 101 -10.38 -5.76 10.73
CA TRP A 101 -10.35 -6.59 11.95
C TRP A 101 -11.41 -6.21 13.00
N GLY A 102 -12.23 -5.19 12.74
CA GLY A 102 -13.31 -4.74 13.62
C GLY A 102 -13.39 -3.22 13.73
N GLU A 103 -14.36 -2.73 14.51
CA GLU A 103 -14.68 -1.30 14.66
C GLU A 103 -13.47 -0.50 15.16
N GLY A 104 -13.07 0.49 14.37
CA GLY A 104 -11.95 1.37 14.65
C GLY A 104 -12.17 2.15 15.94
N GLY A 105 -11.23 2.06 16.87
CA GLY A 105 -11.29 2.71 18.18
C GLY A 105 -10.57 1.94 19.29
N ASP A 106 -10.39 0.63 19.10
CA ASP A 106 -9.65 -0.23 20.03
C ASP A 106 -8.34 -0.72 19.40
N ALA A 107 -7.21 -0.14 19.84
CA ALA A 107 -5.87 -0.52 19.40
C ALA A 107 -5.55 -2.00 19.69
N ALA A 108 -6.26 -2.64 20.63
CA ALA A 108 -6.09 -4.06 20.91
C ALA A 108 -6.54 -4.96 19.75
N LEU A 109 -7.40 -4.48 18.84
CA LEU A 109 -7.88 -5.28 17.71
C LEU A 109 -6.78 -5.50 16.66
N GLY A 110 -6.03 -4.44 16.30
CA GLY A 110 -4.89 -4.55 15.39
C GLY A 110 -3.78 -5.43 15.97
N ALA A 111 -3.41 -5.19 17.23
CA ALA A 111 -2.46 -6.03 17.96
C ALA A 111 -2.93 -7.50 18.04
N GLY A 112 -4.22 -7.74 18.30
CA GLY A 112 -4.78 -9.09 18.36
C GLY A 112 -4.73 -9.82 17.01
N ALA A 113 -5.02 -9.14 15.90
CA ALA A 113 -4.89 -9.72 14.56
C ALA A 113 -3.42 -10.07 14.23
N ARG A 114 -2.49 -9.17 14.57
CA ARG A 114 -1.04 -9.38 14.44
C ARG A 114 -0.58 -10.58 15.29
N ASP A 115 -0.99 -10.63 16.55
CA ASP A 115 -0.60 -11.67 17.51
C ASP A 115 -1.08 -13.06 17.07
N LEU A 116 -2.30 -13.19 16.55
CA LEU A 116 -2.82 -14.45 16.03
C LEU A 116 -1.97 -15.00 14.86
N LEU A 117 -1.50 -14.14 13.97
CA LEU A 117 -0.60 -14.53 12.88
C LEU A 117 0.75 -15.01 13.42
N VAL A 118 1.32 -14.29 14.38
CA VAL A 118 2.60 -14.65 15.01
C VAL A 118 2.49 -15.98 15.78
N GLU A 119 1.42 -16.16 16.56
CA GLU A 119 1.18 -17.35 17.38
C GLU A 119 1.03 -18.61 16.52
N HIS A 120 0.48 -18.47 15.30
CA HIS A 120 0.20 -19.60 14.41
C HIS A 120 1.07 -19.59 13.15
N ALA A 121 2.23 -18.93 13.20
CA ALA A 121 3.12 -18.80 12.05
C ALA A 121 3.63 -20.15 11.51
N ASP A 122 3.75 -21.17 12.38
CA ASP A 122 4.13 -22.54 12.01
C ASP A 122 3.14 -23.21 11.06
N ARG A 123 1.89 -22.73 11.03
CA ARG A 123 0.84 -23.19 10.10
C ARG A 123 1.04 -22.67 8.68
N PHE A 124 1.89 -21.67 8.48
CA PHE A 124 2.10 -20.99 7.19
C PHE A 124 3.55 -21.10 6.67
N PRO A 125 4.13 -22.31 6.53
CA PRO A 125 5.52 -22.52 6.13
C PRO A 125 5.85 -21.99 4.71
N ARG A 126 4.83 -21.72 3.90
CA ARG A 126 4.96 -21.26 2.50
C ARG A 126 4.56 -19.81 2.29
N LEU A 127 4.20 -19.06 3.34
CA LEU A 127 3.84 -17.65 3.18
C LEU A 127 5.01 -16.86 2.61
N ARG A 128 4.72 -16.07 1.57
CA ARG A 128 5.65 -15.20 0.84
C ARG A 128 5.14 -13.77 0.76
N ALA A 129 3.83 -13.55 0.81
CA ALA A 129 3.26 -12.22 0.76
C ALA A 129 2.24 -12.00 1.88
N LEU A 130 2.31 -10.83 2.52
CA LEU A 130 1.38 -10.41 3.56
C LEU A 130 1.01 -8.95 3.38
N PHE A 131 -0.29 -8.67 3.26
CA PHE A 131 -0.84 -7.32 3.39
C PHE A 131 -1.57 -7.22 4.72
N PHE A 132 -1.09 -6.38 5.64
CA PHE A 132 -1.70 -6.13 6.92
C PHE A 132 -2.44 -4.77 6.97
N GLY A 133 -3.76 -4.80 7.21
CA GLY A 133 -4.58 -3.58 7.31
C GLY A 133 -5.21 -3.13 6.00
N GLU A 134 -5.59 -4.05 5.13
CA GLU A 134 -6.29 -3.77 3.87
C GLU A 134 -7.76 -3.37 4.13
N PHE A 135 -7.96 -2.22 4.79
CA PHE A 135 -9.26 -1.60 4.97
C PHE A 135 -9.60 -0.78 3.73
N VAL A 136 -10.87 -0.84 3.33
CA VAL A 136 -11.42 0.12 2.38
C VAL A 136 -12.00 1.34 3.10
N GLN A 137 -12.12 2.48 2.42
CA GLN A 137 -12.57 3.74 3.02
C GLN A 137 -13.97 3.59 3.66
N GLU A 138 -14.85 2.78 3.07
CA GLU A 138 -16.17 2.50 3.65
C GLU A 138 -16.12 1.69 4.96
N GLU A 139 -15.02 0.98 5.20
CA GLU A 139 -14.75 0.31 6.47
C GLU A 139 -14.07 1.32 7.42
N ALA A 140 -12.91 1.83 7.04
CA ALA A 140 -12.26 2.92 7.74
C ALA A 140 -11.45 3.77 6.76
N GLU A 141 -11.60 5.08 6.89
CA GLU A 141 -10.64 6.07 6.40
C GLU A 141 -9.22 5.70 6.83
N ILE A 142 -8.22 5.93 5.97
CA ILE A 142 -6.85 5.43 6.17
C ILE A 142 -6.21 5.99 7.45
N SER A 143 -6.61 7.21 7.83
CA SER A 143 -6.18 7.91 9.04
C SER A 143 -6.80 7.35 10.33
N TRP A 144 -7.90 6.60 10.22
CA TRP A 144 -8.62 6.00 11.36
C TRP A 144 -8.22 4.56 11.64
N ILE A 145 -7.39 3.95 10.79
CA ILE A 145 -6.89 2.59 10.99
C ILE A 145 -5.86 2.60 12.12
N LEU A 146 -6.26 2.07 13.28
CA LEU A 146 -5.36 1.83 14.42
C LEU A 146 -4.46 0.62 14.14
N GLN A 147 -3.17 0.90 13.98
CA GLN A 147 -2.12 -0.07 13.75
C GLN A 147 -1.45 -0.52 15.06
N THR A 148 -0.32 -1.20 14.91
CA THR A 148 0.50 -1.72 16.00
C THR A 148 1.95 -1.85 15.51
N ASP A 149 2.85 -2.39 16.33
CA ASP A 149 4.15 -2.87 15.88
C ASP A 149 3.98 -4.06 14.93
N VAL A 150 4.26 -3.84 13.66
CA VAL A 150 4.13 -4.85 12.60
C VAL A 150 5.40 -5.66 12.38
N THR A 151 6.52 -5.29 13.00
CA THR A 151 7.81 -5.96 12.77
C THR A 151 7.89 -7.41 13.29
N PRO A 152 7.12 -7.85 14.32
CA PRO A 152 7.05 -9.25 14.69
C PRO A 152 6.51 -10.15 13.58
N LEU A 153 5.74 -9.63 12.63
CA LEU A 153 5.30 -10.39 11.45
C LEU A 153 6.51 -10.78 10.57
N LEU A 154 7.48 -9.88 10.40
CA LEU A 154 8.70 -10.17 9.64
C LEU A 154 9.56 -11.21 10.35
N ALA A 155 9.62 -11.17 11.68
CA ALA A 155 10.33 -12.20 12.46
C ALA A 155 9.64 -13.57 12.40
N ALA A 156 8.31 -13.59 12.42
CA ALA A 156 7.50 -14.81 12.37
C ALA A 156 7.52 -15.49 11.00
N PHE A 157 7.65 -14.72 9.91
CA PHE A 157 7.64 -15.22 8.52
C PHE A 157 8.98 -14.97 7.80
N PRO A 158 10.04 -15.74 8.10
CA PRO A 158 11.40 -15.46 7.58
C PRO A 158 11.56 -15.63 6.06
N LEU A 159 10.56 -16.21 5.40
CA LEU A 159 10.53 -16.39 3.95
C LEU A 159 9.66 -15.34 3.24
N LEU A 160 9.16 -14.32 3.96
CA LEU A 160 8.33 -13.28 3.38
C LEU A 160 9.12 -12.44 2.36
N GLU A 161 8.59 -12.34 1.15
CA GLU A 161 9.16 -11.60 0.02
C GLU A 161 8.43 -10.27 -0.20
N GLU A 162 7.14 -10.20 0.12
CA GLU A 162 6.31 -8.99 -0.04
C GLU A 162 5.55 -8.68 1.25
N PHE A 163 5.72 -7.45 1.74
CA PHE A 163 5.00 -6.94 2.90
C PHE A 163 4.38 -5.59 2.59
N ALA A 164 3.07 -5.48 2.80
CA ALA A 164 2.34 -4.23 2.71
C ALA A 164 1.63 -3.96 4.04
N VAL A 165 1.61 -2.71 4.47
CA VAL A 165 0.84 -2.26 5.64
C VAL A 165 0.09 -0.98 5.28
N ARG A 166 -1.16 -0.85 5.77
CA ARG A 166 -2.00 0.33 5.53
C ARG A 166 -2.61 0.88 6.81
N GLY A 167 -2.39 2.16 7.09
CA GLY A 167 -2.79 2.86 8.31
C GLY A 167 -1.57 3.44 9.02
N GLY A 168 -1.64 4.70 9.47
CA GLY A 168 -0.51 5.39 10.11
C GLY A 168 -0.61 5.52 11.63
N ARG A 169 -1.84 5.47 12.17
CA ARG A 169 -2.07 5.73 13.60
C ARG A 169 -1.60 4.56 14.45
N ASP A 170 -0.73 4.82 15.43
CA ASP A 170 -0.08 3.81 16.28
C ASP A 170 0.73 2.76 15.49
N LEU A 171 1.09 3.06 14.23
CA LEU A 171 1.99 2.21 13.45
C LEU A 171 3.40 2.30 14.01
N GLU A 172 3.98 1.16 14.36
CA GLU A 172 5.38 1.07 14.75
C GLU A 172 6.14 0.16 13.76
N PHE A 173 7.34 0.59 13.39
CA PHE A 173 8.26 -0.19 12.57
C PHE A 173 9.68 -0.08 13.12
N PRO A 174 9.99 -0.58 14.32
CA PRO A 174 11.35 -0.56 14.85
C PRO A 174 12.35 -1.25 13.91
N ALA A 175 13.58 -0.78 13.90
CA ALA A 175 14.62 -1.30 13.00
C ALA A 175 14.76 -2.83 13.13
N THR A 176 14.70 -3.52 11.99
CA THR A 176 14.69 -4.98 11.94
C THR A 176 15.62 -5.52 10.85
N ARG A 177 15.74 -6.85 10.76
CA ARG A 177 16.50 -7.52 9.71
C ARG A 177 15.62 -8.55 9.02
N HIS A 178 15.57 -8.48 7.69
CA HIS A 178 14.88 -9.49 6.88
C HIS A 178 15.63 -9.74 5.56
N THR A 179 16.08 -10.98 5.35
CA THR A 179 16.93 -11.30 4.19
C THR A 179 16.15 -11.68 2.93
N SER A 180 14.87 -12.06 3.08
CA SER A 180 14.03 -12.52 1.97
C SER A 180 13.12 -11.42 1.43
N LEU A 181 12.97 -10.29 2.15
CA LEU A 181 12.01 -9.24 1.79
C LEU A 181 12.51 -8.49 0.57
N ARG A 182 11.68 -8.43 -0.47
CA ARG A 182 11.94 -7.78 -1.75
C ARG A 182 11.04 -6.57 -1.98
N ARG A 183 9.83 -6.59 -1.45
CA ARG A 183 8.85 -5.51 -1.61
C ARG A 183 8.32 -5.07 -0.24
N LEU A 184 8.46 -3.79 0.07
CA LEU A 184 7.89 -3.15 1.25
C LEU A 184 7.03 -1.97 0.83
N VAL A 185 5.76 -1.97 1.25
CA VAL A 185 4.81 -0.87 1.02
C VAL A 185 4.22 -0.41 2.34
N VAL A 186 4.32 0.88 2.65
CA VAL A 186 3.74 1.50 3.85
C VAL A 186 2.78 2.60 3.40
N GLN A 187 1.47 2.34 3.51
CA GLN A 187 0.40 3.23 3.08
C GLN A 187 -0.19 3.96 4.28
N THR A 188 -0.13 5.28 4.31
CA THR A 188 -0.66 6.08 5.44
C THR A 188 -1.29 7.38 4.95
N GLY A 189 -2.24 7.91 5.73
CA GLY A 189 -2.74 9.29 5.61
C GLY A 189 -1.85 10.32 6.32
N GLY A 190 -0.86 9.84 7.10
CA GLY A 190 0.15 10.61 7.81
C GLY A 190 1.22 9.65 8.36
N LEU A 191 2.45 9.70 7.83
CA LEU A 191 3.53 8.76 8.14
C LEU A 191 4.37 9.27 9.32
N PRO A 192 4.38 8.56 10.45
CA PRO A 192 5.24 8.92 11.58
C PRO A 192 6.72 8.83 11.21
N ARG A 193 7.50 9.81 11.63
CA ARG A 193 8.95 9.90 11.45
C ARG A 193 9.65 8.66 11.96
N GLU A 194 9.24 8.14 13.11
CA GLU A 194 9.83 6.95 13.73
C GLU A 194 9.67 5.70 12.84
N VAL A 195 8.57 5.62 12.07
CA VAL A 195 8.37 4.54 11.09
C VAL A 195 9.35 4.69 9.94
N THR A 196 9.51 5.90 9.39
CA THR A 196 10.52 6.18 8.37
C THR A 196 11.92 5.83 8.87
N GLU A 197 12.31 6.33 10.05
CA GLU A 197 13.62 6.06 10.66
C GLU A 197 13.86 4.57 10.86
N GLY A 198 12.87 3.84 11.36
CA GLY A 198 12.97 2.41 11.60
C GLY A 198 13.09 1.59 10.31
N VAL A 199 12.34 1.95 9.25
CA VAL A 199 12.51 1.36 7.92
C VAL A 199 13.92 1.62 7.38
N LEU A 200 14.42 2.87 7.44
CA LEU A 200 15.74 3.23 6.92
C LEU A 200 16.90 2.65 7.75
N ALA A 201 16.68 2.38 9.03
CA ALA A 201 17.65 1.71 9.90
C ALA A 201 17.62 0.17 9.79
N SER A 202 16.67 -0.39 9.04
CA SER A 202 16.53 -1.85 8.90
C SER A 202 17.57 -2.44 7.92
N ASP A 203 18.04 -3.65 8.23
CA ASP A 203 18.91 -4.45 7.35
C ASP A 203 18.05 -5.32 6.41
N LEU A 204 17.74 -4.74 5.25
CA LEU A 204 16.91 -5.34 4.20
C LEU A 204 17.73 -5.50 2.90
N PRO A 205 18.73 -6.41 2.87
CA PRO A 205 19.68 -6.48 1.76
C PRO A 205 19.04 -6.96 0.44
N GLY A 206 17.90 -7.64 0.53
CA GLY A 206 17.12 -8.13 -0.61
C GLY A 206 16.06 -7.15 -1.12
N LEU A 207 15.91 -5.96 -0.53
CA LEU A 207 14.81 -5.05 -0.87
C LEU A 207 15.00 -4.47 -2.27
N GLU A 208 14.08 -4.79 -3.16
CA GLU A 208 14.04 -4.37 -4.57
C GLU A 208 13.05 -3.23 -4.81
N HIS A 209 11.97 -3.17 -4.03
CA HIS A 209 10.94 -2.14 -4.07
C HIS A 209 10.63 -1.61 -2.67
N LEU A 210 10.68 -0.29 -2.52
CA LEU A 210 10.23 0.44 -1.34
C LEU A 210 9.20 1.49 -1.75
N GLU A 211 8.05 1.49 -1.09
CA GLU A 211 7.00 2.49 -1.29
C GLU A 211 6.54 3.06 0.05
N LEU A 212 6.63 4.38 0.20
CA LEU A 212 6.22 5.12 1.39
C LEU A 212 5.21 6.21 1.02
N TRP A 213 4.10 6.23 1.75
CA TRP A 213 3.04 7.24 1.63
C TRP A 213 3.10 8.17 2.83
N PHE A 214 3.42 9.44 2.61
CA PHE A 214 3.74 10.37 3.71
C PHE A 214 2.52 11.01 4.36
N GLY A 215 1.45 11.25 3.60
CA GLY A 215 0.27 11.93 4.09
C GLY A 215 0.52 13.37 4.52
N VAL A 216 -0.27 13.83 5.50
CA VAL A 216 -0.17 15.18 6.08
C VAL A 216 -0.18 15.15 7.61
N GLU A 217 0.22 16.28 8.21
CA GLU A 217 0.31 16.46 9.66
C GLU A 217 -1.04 16.27 10.37
N ASP A 218 -2.14 16.70 9.75
CA ASP A 218 -3.50 16.59 10.30
C ASP A 218 -3.90 15.13 10.62
N TYR A 219 -3.26 14.16 9.97
CA TYR A 219 -3.49 12.73 10.19
C TYR A 219 -2.29 12.01 10.84
N GLY A 220 -1.44 12.77 11.54
CA GLY A 220 -0.35 12.25 12.38
C GLY A 220 1.00 12.11 11.69
N GLY A 221 1.15 12.60 10.46
CA GLY A 221 2.42 12.54 9.72
C GLY A 221 3.38 13.67 10.12
N ASP A 222 4.59 13.33 10.55
CA ASP A 222 5.67 14.28 10.85
C ASP A 222 6.98 13.93 10.11
N THR A 223 6.93 12.97 9.18
CA THR A 223 8.01 12.68 8.24
C THR A 223 8.17 13.84 7.26
N THR A 224 9.39 14.34 7.14
CA THR A 224 9.78 15.40 6.21
C THR A 224 10.73 14.87 5.13
N VAL A 225 10.97 15.67 4.09
CA VAL A 225 11.97 15.35 3.06
C VAL A 225 13.38 15.15 3.63
N ASP A 226 13.72 15.81 4.74
CA ASP A 226 15.05 15.73 5.35
C ASP A 226 15.30 14.36 5.98
N ASP A 227 14.24 13.73 6.48
CA ASP A 227 14.29 12.39 7.07
C ASP A 227 14.64 11.31 6.03
N LEU A 228 14.45 11.62 4.74
CA LEU A 228 14.82 10.75 3.62
C LEU A 228 16.30 10.87 3.24
N ALA A 229 17.08 11.77 3.82
CA ALA A 229 18.49 11.96 3.44
C ALA A 229 19.32 10.65 3.44
N PRO A 230 19.17 9.72 4.40
CA PRO A 230 19.87 8.43 4.37
C PRO A 230 19.47 7.55 3.17
N LEU A 231 18.18 7.55 2.79
CA LEU A 231 17.67 6.83 1.63
C LEU A 231 18.21 7.43 0.32
N LEU A 232 18.14 8.76 0.20
CA LEU A 232 18.57 9.50 -1.00
C LEU A 232 20.07 9.35 -1.27
N ALA A 233 20.89 9.16 -0.22
CA ALA A 233 22.31 8.85 -0.36
C ALA A 233 22.59 7.50 -1.04
N GLY A 234 21.60 6.60 -1.17
CA GLY A 234 21.68 5.38 -1.97
C GLY A 234 22.48 4.23 -1.35
N GLY A 235 22.90 4.35 -0.09
CA GLY A 235 23.75 3.38 0.61
C GLY A 235 23.01 2.27 1.37
N LEU A 236 21.71 2.43 1.65
CA LEU A 236 20.96 1.54 2.54
C LEU A 236 20.56 0.21 1.88
N PHE A 237 19.94 0.28 0.69
CA PHE A 237 19.33 -0.87 0.03
C PHE A 237 20.05 -1.19 -1.29
N PRO A 238 21.00 -2.15 -1.31
CA PRO A 238 21.83 -2.43 -2.48
C PRO A 238 21.05 -3.06 -3.65
N ALA A 239 19.95 -3.76 -3.35
CA ALA A 239 19.09 -4.39 -4.33
C ALA A 239 17.99 -3.45 -4.89
N LEU A 240 17.80 -2.25 -4.34
CA LEU A 240 16.68 -1.37 -4.69
C LEU A 240 16.68 -1.02 -6.18
N ARG A 241 15.54 -1.19 -6.85
CA ARG A 241 15.31 -0.88 -8.27
C ARG A 241 14.04 -0.07 -8.49
N SER A 242 13.08 -0.16 -7.59
CA SER A 242 11.81 0.57 -7.67
C SER A 242 11.62 1.36 -6.37
N LEU A 243 11.28 2.64 -6.51
CA LEU A 243 11.12 3.55 -5.37
C LEU A 243 9.85 4.36 -5.55
N GLY A 244 8.91 4.19 -4.62
CA GLY A 244 7.72 5.02 -4.48
C GLY A 244 7.87 5.94 -3.28
N LEU A 245 7.94 7.24 -3.54
CA LEU A 245 7.84 8.27 -2.51
C LEU A 245 6.60 9.05 -2.88
N ARG A 246 5.53 8.88 -2.11
CA ARG A 246 4.19 9.27 -2.54
C ARG A 246 3.49 10.12 -1.52
N ASN A 247 2.49 10.84 -1.99
CA ASN A 247 1.44 11.38 -1.13
C ASN A 247 1.99 12.38 -0.09
N SER A 248 2.53 13.52 -0.52
CA SER A 248 2.99 14.57 0.42
C SER A 248 2.82 15.98 -0.13
N GLU A 249 2.78 16.96 0.77
CA GLU A 249 2.68 18.39 0.43
C GLU A 249 3.99 18.99 -0.11
N TRP A 250 5.11 18.28 0.06
CA TRP A 250 6.45 18.76 -0.27
C TRP A 250 7.01 18.16 -1.56
N GLY A 251 6.14 17.86 -2.53
CA GLY A 251 6.50 17.23 -3.82
C GLY A 251 7.59 17.97 -4.61
N ASP A 252 7.45 19.29 -4.77
CA ASP A 252 8.46 20.12 -5.46
C ASP A 252 9.84 20.08 -4.77
N GLU A 253 9.86 20.05 -3.44
CA GLU A 253 11.08 19.92 -2.65
C GLU A 253 11.73 18.55 -2.84
N LEU A 254 10.92 17.49 -2.76
CA LEU A 254 11.39 16.11 -2.98
C LEU A 254 12.06 15.95 -4.35
N VAL A 255 11.44 16.44 -5.41
CA VAL A 255 12.00 16.36 -6.77
C VAL A 255 13.38 17.04 -6.84
N ARG A 256 13.55 18.20 -6.20
CA ARG A 256 14.84 18.90 -6.17
C ARG A 256 15.90 18.10 -5.44
N ARG A 257 15.55 17.47 -4.32
CA ARG A 257 16.47 16.61 -3.56
C ARG A 257 16.84 15.36 -4.36
N LEU A 258 15.87 14.76 -5.06
CA LEU A 258 16.09 13.62 -5.95
C LEU A 258 16.99 13.95 -7.13
N ALA A 259 16.90 15.17 -7.69
CA ALA A 259 17.74 15.62 -8.80
C ALA A 259 19.26 15.54 -8.49
N GLU A 260 19.62 15.52 -7.20
CA GLU A 260 21.00 15.41 -6.70
C GLU A 260 21.27 14.07 -5.99
N ALA A 261 20.28 13.18 -5.90
CA ALA A 261 20.33 12.00 -5.03
C ALA A 261 21.03 10.79 -5.72
N PRO A 262 22.11 10.25 -5.13
CA PRO A 262 22.79 9.05 -5.66
C PRO A 262 21.91 7.79 -5.75
N VAL A 263 20.80 7.72 -5.02
CA VAL A 263 19.86 6.58 -5.12
C VAL A 263 19.34 6.38 -6.56
N LEU A 264 19.24 7.45 -7.35
CA LEU A 264 18.77 7.39 -8.74
C LEU A 264 19.76 6.73 -9.71
N ASP A 265 21.03 6.52 -9.32
CA ASP A 265 22.00 5.77 -10.13
C ASP A 265 21.59 4.29 -10.28
N ARG A 266 20.76 3.80 -9.35
CA ARG A 266 20.35 2.40 -9.25
C ARG A 266 18.87 2.19 -9.53
N VAL A 267 18.02 3.11 -9.04
CA VAL A 267 16.57 3.07 -9.26
C VAL A 267 16.27 3.15 -10.76
N ARG A 268 15.30 2.35 -11.19
CA ARG A 268 14.83 2.25 -12.59
C ARG A 268 13.38 2.69 -12.71
N GLU A 269 12.61 2.55 -11.65
CA GLU A 269 11.21 2.93 -11.59
C GLU A 269 11.03 3.86 -10.41
N LEU A 270 10.59 5.08 -10.68
CA LEU A 270 10.34 6.09 -9.67
C LEU A 270 8.86 6.47 -9.72
N ASP A 271 8.17 6.36 -8.59
CA ASP A 271 6.79 6.78 -8.43
C ASP A 271 6.75 7.99 -7.48
N LEU A 272 6.27 9.13 -7.99
CA LEU A 272 6.08 10.41 -7.30
C LEU A 272 4.59 10.81 -7.29
N SER A 273 3.71 9.82 -7.27
CA SER A 273 2.27 10.07 -7.33
C SER A 273 1.72 10.62 -6.02
N GLY A 274 0.63 11.38 -6.12
CA GLY A 274 -0.13 11.92 -5.01
C GLY A 274 0.52 13.13 -4.34
N HIS A 275 1.53 13.73 -4.95
CA HIS A 275 2.18 14.90 -4.39
C HIS A 275 1.49 16.22 -4.76
N VAL A 276 1.67 17.22 -3.90
CA VAL A 276 1.61 18.62 -4.33
C VAL A 276 2.87 18.89 -5.17
N LEU A 277 2.80 18.50 -6.45
CA LEU A 277 3.83 18.71 -7.46
C LEU A 277 3.33 19.71 -8.50
N THR A 278 3.97 20.86 -8.56
CA THR A 278 3.60 21.97 -9.45
C THR A 278 4.60 22.10 -10.60
N ASP A 279 4.35 23.05 -11.52
CA ASP A 279 5.29 23.35 -12.61
C ASP A 279 6.70 23.70 -12.11
N ALA A 280 6.87 24.17 -10.87
CA ALA A 280 8.19 24.42 -10.29
C ALA A 280 8.99 23.11 -10.11
N GLY A 281 8.39 22.06 -9.58
CA GLY A 281 8.98 20.72 -9.53
C GLY A 281 9.07 20.09 -10.93
N GLY A 282 8.06 20.30 -11.78
CA GLY A 282 8.05 19.84 -13.17
C GLY A 282 9.24 20.34 -13.99
N GLU A 283 9.64 21.60 -13.80
CA GLU A 283 10.81 22.18 -14.45
C GLU A 283 12.09 21.42 -14.06
N VAL A 284 12.21 21.03 -12.78
CA VAL A 284 13.35 20.24 -12.32
C VAL A 284 13.34 18.84 -12.95
N LEU A 285 12.19 18.17 -13.03
CA LEU A 285 12.05 16.88 -13.72
C LEU A 285 12.49 16.96 -15.19
N ALA A 286 12.08 18.03 -15.90
CA ALA A 286 12.43 18.22 -17.30
C ALA A 286 13.93 18.53 -17.52
N CYS A 287 14.55 19.28 -16.61
CA CYS A 287 15.92 19.77 -16.80
C CYS A 287 17.00 18.86 -16.21
N ALA A 288 16.74 18.22 -15.06
CA ALA A 288 17.76 17.49 -14.32
C ALA A 288 18.18 16.18 -15.02
N PRO A 289 19.48 15.96 -15.27
CA PRO A 289 19.95 14.74 -15.92
C PRO A 289 19.69 13.45 -15.14
N ALA A 290 19.55 13.53 -13.82
CA ALA A 290 19.39 12.36 -12.94
C ALA A 290 18.18 11.49 -13.31
N PHE A 291 17.08 12.09 -13.77
CA PHE A 291 15.86 11.37 -14.14
C PHE A 291 15.94 10.67 -15.50
N ARG A 292 16.92 11.00 -16.35
CA ARG A 292 17.06 10.43 -17.70
C ARG A 292 17.56 8.98 -17.72
N ALA A 293 18.07 8.48 -16.59
CA ALA A 293 18.53 7.10 -16.44
C ALA A 293 17.43 6.13 -15.95
N LEU A 294 16.25 6.67 -15.62
CA LEU A 294 15.07 5.89 -15.27
C LEU A 294 14.54 5.13 -16.50
N LYS A 295 13.85 4.03 -16.24
CA LYS A 295 13.03 3.33 -17.23
C LYS A 295 11.59 3.81 -17.20
N ARG A 296 11.06 4.08 -16.00
CA ARG A 296 9.68 4.53 -15.78
C ARG A 296 9.67 5.65 -14.73
N LEU A 297 8.87 6.67 -14.99
CA LEU A 297 8.52 7.70 -14.04
C LEU A 297 6.99 7.77 -13.97
N THR A 298 6.42 7.53 -12.81
CA THR A 298 4.97 7.65 -12.60
C THR A 298 4.69 8.86 -11.72
N VAL A 299 3.78 9.71 -12.18
CA VAL A 299 3.29 10.89 -11.48
C VAL A 299 1.79 10.94 -11.73
N ASN A 300 1.02 10.23 -10.92
CA ASN A 300 -0.44 10.32 -10.88
C ASN A 300 -0.83 11.29 -9.76
N HIS A 301 -1.98 11.96 -9.86
CA HIS A 301 -2.44 12.96 -8.89
C HIS A 301 -1.39 14.04 -8.64
N HIS A 302 -1.38 15.06 -9.49
CA HIS A 302 -0.40 16.15 -9.47
C HIS A 302 -1.00 17.48 -9.91
N TYR A 303 -0.26 18.58 -9.80
CA TYR A 303 -0.68 19.93 -10.20
C TYR A 303 0.17 20.54 -11.32
N LEU A 304 0.81 19.70 -12.15
CA LEU A 304 1.51 20.13 -13.36
C LEU A 304 0.50 20.63 -14.41
N GLY A 305 0.79 21.75 -15.07
CA GLY A 305 0.03 22.23 -16.22
C GLY A 305 0.28 21.38 -17.48
N GLU A 306 -0.61 21.50 -18.46
CA GLU A 306 -0.51 20.72 -19.72
C GLU A 306 0.81 21.00 -20.47
N GLU A 307 1.21 22.27 -20.59
CA GLU A 307 2.47 22.64 -21.26
C GLU A 307 3.69 22.02 -20.55
N MET A 308 3.67 21.96 -19.21
CA MET A 308 4.74 21.34 -18.44
C MET A 308 4.78 19.83 -18.62
N ARG A 309 3.62 19.16 -18.64
CA ARG A 309 3.55 17.71 -18.90
C ARG A 309 4.13 17.34 -20.26
N GLU A 310 3.78 18.08 -21.31
CA GLU A 310 4.35 17.88 -22.65
C GLU A 310 5.88 18.07 -22.64
N ARG A 311 6.35 19.13 -21.97
CA ARG A 311 7.80 19.37 -21.85
C ARG A 311 8.53 18.25 -21.10
N ILE A 312 7.92 17.68 -20.06
CA ILE A 312 8.48 16.52 -19.33
C ILE A 312 8.54 15.31 -20.26
N ARG A 313 7.46 15.02 -21.01
CA ARG A 313 7.42 13.91 -21.99
C ARG A 313 8.52 14.05 -23.04
N GLU A 314 8.73 15.26 -23.57
CA GLU A 314 9.81 15.53 -24.52
C GLU A 314 11.20 15.36 -23.89
N ALA A 315 11.43 15.94 -22.71
CA ALA A 315 12.71 15.90 -22.02
C ALA A 315 13.11 14.50 -21.54
N LEU A 316 12.11 13.67 -21.24
CA LEU A 316 12.25 12.30 -20.76
C LEU A 316 11.78 11.28 -21.80
N ALA A 317 11.90 11.56 -23.09
CA ALA A 317 11.43 10.66 -24.17
C ALA A 317 12.08 9.26 -24.18
N GLY A 318 13.21 9.07 -23.49
CA GLY A 318 13.85 7.75 -23.27
C GLY A 318 13.39 7.02 -22.00
N VAL A 319 12.58 7.70 -21.19
CA VAL A 319 11.84 7.16 -20.03
C VAL A 319 10.41 6.88 -20.51
N ASP A 320 9.67 6.04 -19.81
CA ASP A 320 8.22 5.87 -19.96
C ASP A 320 7.50 6.73 -18.90
N PRO A 321 7.26 8.05 -19.16
CA PRO A 321 6.62 8.94 -18.19
C PRO A 321 5.10 8.78 -18.23
N GLU A 322 4.52 8.37 -17.11
CA GLU A 322 3.09 8.34 -16.88
C GLU A 322 2.69 9.56 -16.04
N LEU A 323 2.04 10.53 -16.68
CA LEU A 323 1.60 11.80 -16.07
C LEU A 323 0.07 11.87 -16.21
N SER A 324 -0.65 11.32 -15.24
CA SER A 324 -2.11 11.19 -15.27
C SER A 324 -2.76 11.79 -14.03
N GLU A 325 -4.10 11.90 -14.02
CA GLU A 325 -4.84 12.47 -12.87
C GLU A 325 -4.35 13.87 -12.49
N ALA A 326 -4.33 14.79 -13.47
CA ALA A 326 -3.98 16.17 -13.23
C ALA A 326 -5.09 16.88 -12.45
N GLU A 327 -4.72 17.51 -11.34
CA GLU A 327 -5.62 18.21 -10.43
C GLU A 327 -5.52 19.73 -10.59
N GLU A 328 -6.61 20.42 -10.26
CA GLU A 328 -6.67 21.87 -10.18
C GLU A 328 -6.70 22.30 -8.70
N PRO A 329 -5.93 23.32 -8.29
CA PRO A 329 -5.95 23.77 -6.91
C PRO A 329 -7.32 24.33 -6.53
N SER A 330 -7.73 24.07 -5.30
CA SER A 330 -8.94 24.68 -4.74
C SER A 330 -8.71 26.18 -4.53
N VAL A 331 -9.68 27.02 -4.87
CA VAL A 331 -9.59 28.47 -4.67
C VAL A 331 -10.57 28.91 -3.59
N TYR A 332 -10.04 29.32 -2.43
CA TYR A 332 -10.83 29.87 -1.33
C TYR A 332 -10.30 31.26 -0.96
N GLY A 333 -11.19 32.25 -0.88
CA GLY A 333 -10.77 33.63 -0.54
C GLY A 333 -9.81 34.30 -1.53
N GLY A 334 -9.59 33.72 -2.71
CA GLY A 334 -8.59 34.18 -3.69
C GLY A 334 -7.21 33.52 -3.56
N GLU A 335 -7.04 32.63 -2.59
CA GLU A 335 -5.82 31.83 -2.37
C GLU A 335 -6.00 30.42 -2.94
N LYS A 336 -4.91 29.87 -3.48
CA LYS A 336 -4.87 28.50 -4.02
C LYS A 336 -4.42 27.53 -2.94
N HIS A 337 -5.19 26.47 -2.76
CA HIS A 337 -4.91 25.36 -1.84
C HIS A 337 -4.69 24.09 -2.65
N TYR A 338 -3.68 23.33 -2.25
CA TYR A 338 -3.22 22.11 -2.91
C TYR A 338 -3.26 20.99 -1.90
N TYR A 339 -3.66 19.79 -2.33
CA TYR A 339 -3.83 18.65 -1.44
C TYR A 339 -3.20 17.40 -2.06
N PRO A 340 -2.44 16.62 -1.28
CA PRO A 340 -1.98 15.31 -1.72
C PRO A 340 -3.15 14.30 -1.81
N GLU A 341 -2.96 13.19 -2.54
CA GLU A 341 -4.03 12.27 -2.97
C GLU A 341 -4.82 11.63 -1.82
N ALA A 342 -4.13 11.12 -0.80
CA ALA A 342 -4.70 10.24 0.20
C ALA A 342 -4.40 10.76 1.60
N THR A 343 -5.34 11.51 2.16
CA THR A 343 -5.19 12.04 3.52
C THR A 343 -6.31 11.52 4.44
N GLU A 344 -7.48 11.20 3.88
CA GLU A 344 -8.66 10.73 4.60
C GLU A 344 -9.18 9.36 4.13
#